data_AF-A0A0Q5ZEP8-F1
#
_entry.id   AF-A0A0Q5ZEP8-F1
#
_cell.length_a   1.000
_cell.length_b   1.000
_cell.length_c   1.000
_cell.angle_alpha   90.00
_cell.angle_beta   90.00
_cell.angle_gamma   90.00
#
_symmetry.space_group_name_H-M   'P 1'
#
loop_
_entity.id
_entity.type
_entity.pdbx_description
1 polymer ?
#
loop_
_entity_poly.entity_id
_entity_poly.type
_entity_poly.pdbx_seq_one_letter_code
_entity_poly.pdbx_strand_id
1 'polypeptide(L)'
;MKKYIIVSLSLISGLAFAQITIGKTVPNANPANTSVSVEFGNATGGNKGIVLPWVSSGADVVSANPTTLALGTFIFDSTEQKVKYRRTVTVPTTATVWEDLSAGAYRPVTASLPDANQESAAAKAVIGSLASNPATNTTPGIVVLSDDTKAMILPRVNSHNDIPSPSAGMMVYVTSTNQLAVFNGREWAFWTKP
;
A
#
# COMPACT_ATOMS: atom_id res chain seq x y z
N MET A 1 -37.88 38.42 -4.20
CA MET A 1 -36.56 38.23 -4.82
C MET A 1 -35.55 37.56 -3.88
N LYS A 2 -35.15 38.16 -2.74
CA LYS A 2 -34.17 37.56 -1.80
C LYS A 2 -34.54 36.16 -1.27
N LYS A 3 -35.81 35.90 -0.95
CA LYS A 3 -36.28 34.59 -0.45
C LYS A 3 -36.17 33.46 -1.50
N TYR A 4 -36.43 33.77 -2.76
CA TYR A 4 -36.32 32.79 -3.86
C TYR A 4 -34.86 32.43 -4.18
N ILE A 5 -33.95 33.39 -4.05
CA ILE A 5 -32.51 33.17 -4.23
C ILE A 5 -31.95 32.18 -3.18
N ILE A 6 -32.35 32.32 -1.92
CA ILE A 6 -31.91 31.43 -0.83
C ILE A 6 -32.37 29.99 -1.07
N VAL A 7 -33.64 29.80 -1.47
CA VAL A 7 -34.20 28.48 -1.77
C VAL A 7 -33.51 27.84 -2.98
N SER A 8 -33.20 28.61 -4.03
CA SER A 8 -32.43 28.10 -5.18
C SER A 8 -31.00 27.69 -4.82
N LEU A 9 -30.33 28.40 -3.91
CA LEU A 9 -28.97 28.05 -3.49
C LEU A 9 -28.92 26.76 -2.66
N SER A 10 -29.96 26.50 -1.85
CA SER A 10 -30.07 25.26 -1.07
C SER A 10 -30.36 24.00 -1.89
N LEU A 11 -30.73 24.14 -3.16
CA LEU A 11 -31.01 23.01 -4.07
C LEU A 11 -29.78 22.59 -4.88
N ILE A 12 -28.66 23.31 -4.79
CA ILE A 12 -27.41 22.95 -5.45
C ILE A 12 -26.70 21.89 -4.60
N SER A 13 -26.94 20.63 -4.91
CA SER A 13 -26.13 19.51 -4.44
C SER A 13 -25.41 18.85 -5.61
N GLY A 14 -24.15 18.46 -5.40
CA GLY A 14 -23.34 17.78 -6.39
C GLY A 14 -22.42 16.77 -5.72
N LEU A 15 -22.21 15.64 -6.38
CA LEU A 15 -21.21 14.65 -5.97
C LEU A 15 -19.89 14.99 -6.67
N ALA A 16 -18.81 15.05 -5.91
CA ALA A 16 -17.46 15.17 -6.45
C ALA A 16 -16.71 13.85 -6.25
N PHE A 17 -16.13 13.34 -7.33
CA PHE A 17 -15.26 12.17 -7.30
C PHE A 17 -13.82 12.65 -7.45
N ALA A 18 -12.94 12.23 -6.54
CA ALA A 18 -11.53 12.58 -6.57
C ALA A 18 -10.67 11.31 -6.57
N GLN A 19 -9.50 11.42 -7.20
CA GLN A 19 -8.42 10.44 -7.09
C GLN A 19 -7.39 10.96 -6.10
N ILE A 20 -6.70 10.05 -5.40
CA ILE A 20 -5.75 10.40 -4.36
C ILE A 20 -4.36 10.49 -4.95
N THR A 21 -3.68 11.60 -4.71
CA THR A 21 -2.25 11.72 -4.96
C THR A 21 -1.50 12.12 -3.70
N ILE A 22 -0.32 11.54 -3.50
CA ILE A 22 0.51 11.78 -2.31
C ILE A 22 1.92 12.16 -2.76
N GLY A 23 2.41 13.31 -2.32
CA GLY A 23 3.78 13.77 -2.60
C GLY A 23 4.03 14.16 -4.06
N LYS A 24 2.98 14.40 -4.86
CA LYS A 24 3.10 15.01 -6.19
C LYS A 24 3.24 16.52 -6.06
N THR A 25 4.03 17.13 -6.92
CA THR A 25 4.23 18.58 -6.96
C THR A 25 3.72 19.18 -8.27
N VAL A 26 3.36 20.46 -8.23
CA VAL A 26 2.99 21.23 -9.42
C VAL A 26 4.13 21.19 -10.46
N PRO A 27 3.83 21.08 -11.77
CA PRO A 27 2.51 21.05 -12.40
C PRO A 27 1.82 19.67 -12.42
N ASN A 28 2.46 18.64 -11.89
CA ASN A 28 2.02 17.25 -12.02
C ASN A 28 1.22 16.77 -10.80
N ALA A 29 0.36 17.61 -10.22
CA ALA A 29 -0.44 17.26 -9.05
C ALA A 29 -1.54 16.22 -9.36
N ASN A 30 -1.95 16.13 -10.62
CA ASN A 30 -3.00 15.21 -11.09
C ASN A 30 -2.46 13.78 -11.26
N PRO A 31 -3.30 12.76 -11.01
CA PRO A 31 -2.97 11.38 -11.34
C PRO A 31 -2.66 11.19 -12.82
N ALA A 32 -1.90 10.14 -13.15
CA ALA A 32 -1.47 9.82 -14.51
C ALA A 32 -2.65 9.53 -15.45
N ASN A 33 -3.73 8.92 -14.95
CA ASN A 33 -4.96 8.65 -15.70
C ASN A 33 -6.12 8.26 -14.74
N THR A 34 -7.30 8.00 -15.28
CA THR A 34 -8.53 7.67 -14.54
C THR A 34 -8.54 6.26 -13.93
N SER A 35 -7.62 5.38 -14.32
CA SER A 35 -7.47 4.01 -13.81
C SER A 35 -6.54 3.92 -12.60
N VAL A 36 -6.20 5.06 -11.98
CA VAL A 36 -5.36 5.12 -10.78
C VAL A 36 -6.23 5.28 -9.53
N SER A 37 -6.04 4.42 -8.52
CA SER A 37 -6.74 4.57 -7.23
C SER A 37 -6.01 5.56 -6.33
N VAL A 38 -4.70 5.37 -6.20
CA VAL A 38 -3.77 6.26 -5.50
C VAL A 38 -2.44 6.32 -6.24
N GLU A 39 -1.86 7.52 -6.34
CA GLU A 39 -0.54 7.74 -6.95
C GLU A 39 0.43 8.42 -5.98
N PHE A 40 1.64 7.84 -5.89
CA PHE A 40 2.72 8.41 -5.10
C PHE A 40 3.78 9.07 -5.98
N GLY A 41 4.18 10.29 -5.60
CA GLY A 41 5.31 11.00 -6.17
C GLY A 41 5.17 11.33 -7.66
N ASN A 42 6.19 12.02 -8.19
CA ASN A 42 6.23 12.40 -9.59
C ASN A 42 6.67 11.24 -10.50
N ALA A 43 6.36 11.34 -11.79
CA ALA A 43 6.73 10.34 -12.79
C ALA A 43 8.24 10.23 -13.03
N THR A 44 8.95 11.33 -12.79
CA THR A 44 10.42 11.43 -12.92
C THR A 44 11.18 10.83 -11.74
N GLY A 45 10.48 10.12 -10.84
CA GLY A 45 11.07 9.52 -9.65
C GLY A 45 11.19 10.50 -8.47
N GLY A 46 11.82 10.01 -7.41
CA GLY A 46 12.10 10.73 -6.17
C GLY A 46 13.00 9.88 -5.27
N ASN A 47 13.03 10.20 -3.98
CA ASN A 47 13.85 9.53 -2.97
C ASN A 47 13.02 8.96 -1.80
N LYS A 48 11.73 8.69 -2.04
CA LYS A 48 10.78 8.23 -1.03
C LYS A 48 10.15 6.91 -1.44
N GLY A 49 9.86 6.08 -0.45
CA GLY A 49 9.11 4.83 -0.60
C GLY A 49 7.94 4.74 0.36
N ILE A 50 7.15 3.69 0.22
CA ILE A 50 6.11 3.34 1.19
C ILE A 50 6.74 2.38 2.21
N VAL A 51 6.52 2.62 3.48
CA VAL A 51 6.92 1.69 4.55
C VAL A 51 5.71 0.84 4.89
N LEU A 52 5.87 -0.48 4.75
CA LEU A 52 4.81 -1.43 5.09
C LEU A 52 4.61 -1.50 6.61
N PRO A 53 3.41 -1.89 7.08
CA PRO A 53 3.19 -2.19 8.48
C PRO A 53 4.15 -3.27 8.99
N TRP A 54 4.77 -3.02 10.13
CA TRP A 54 5.64 -3.98 10.81
C TRP A 54 4.78 -4.85 11.72
N VAL A 55 4.87 -6.16 11.56
CA VAL A 55 4.13 -7.13 12.36
C VAL A 55 5.11 -8.13 12.95
N SER A 56 4.81 -8.63 14.15
CA SER A 56 5.66 -9.61 14.83
C SER A 56 5.91 -10.84 13.96
N SER A 57 4.87 -11.39 13.35
CA SER A 57 4.98 -12.43 12.32
C SER A 57 3.76 -12.45 11.41
N GLY A 58 3.92 -13.03 10.21
CA GLY A 58 2.76 -13.30 9.35
C GLY A 58 1.73 -14.24 9.98
N ALA A 59 2.12 -15.08 10.94
CA ALA A 59 1.20 -15.95 11.67
C ALA A 59 0.30 -15.14 12.62
N ASP A 60 0.84 -14.09 13.25
CA ASP A 60 0.09 -13.21 14.17
C ASP A 60 -1.00 -12.40 13.44
N VAL A 61 -0.72 -12.02 12.19
CA VAL A 61 -1.70 -11.35 11.32
C VAL A 61 -2.85 -12.30 10.97
N VAL A 62 -2.56 -13.58 10.79
CA VAL A 62 -3.58 -14.61 10.50
C VAL A 62 -4.36 -15.00 11.75
N SER A 63 -3.71 -15.14 12.91
CA SER A 63 -4.38 -15.51 14.16
C SER A 63 -5.32 -14.39 14.65
N ALA A 64 -4.98 -13.12 14.38
CA ALA A 64 -5.88 -12.00 14.57
C ALA A 64 -7.10 -12.00 13.63
N ASN A 65 -7.03 -12.69 12.49
CA ASN A 65 -8.13 -12.79 11.53
C ASN A 65 -8.14 -14.10 10.71
N PRO A 66 -8.49 -15.23 11.34
CA PRO A 66 -8.21 -16.58 10.81
C PRO A 66 -9.03 -17.00 9.60
N THR A 67 -10.11 -16.27 9.25
CA THR A 67 -11.02 -16.64 8.15
C THR A 67 -11.09 -15.63 7.02
N THR A 68 -10.49 -14.44 7.14
CA THR A 68 -10.74 -13.35 6.17
C THR A 68 -9.55 -12.51 5.74
N LEU A 69 -8.30 -12.81 6.16
CA LEU A 69 -7.15 -12.01 5.73
C LEU A 69 -7.08 -11.89 4.20
N ALA A 70 -7.11 -10.66 3.70
CA ALA A 70 -7.22 -10.40 2.27
C ALA A 70 -5.98 -10.86 1.51
N LEU A 71 -6.18 -11.53 0.37
CA LEU A 71 -5.11 -11.79 -0.59
C LEU A 71 -4.53 -10.45 -1.08
N GLY A 72 -3.24 -10.45 -1.40
CA GLY A 72 -2.53 -9.22 -1.77
C GLY A 72 -2.14 -8.34 -0.59
N THR A 73 -2.38 -8.76 0.66
CA THR A 73 -1.86 -8.07 1.85
C THR A 73 -0.33 -8.10 1.86
N PHE A 74 0.31 -6.96 2.10
CA PHE A 74 1.76 -6.82 2.29
C PHE A 74 2.09 -6.48 3.74
N ILE A 75 3.16 -7.08 4.25
CA ILE A 75 3.68 -6.84 5.60
C ILE A 75 5.20 -6.81 5.62
N PHE A 76 5.77 -6.21 6.65
CA PHE A 76 7.13 -6.52 7.08
C PHE A 76 7.07 -7.40 8.34
N ASP A 77 7.54 -8.64 8.22
CA ASP A 77 7.62 -9.60 9.32
C ASP A 77 8.91 -9.35 10.12
N SER A 78 8.78 -8.84 11.34
CA SER A 78 9.94 -8.48 12.18
C SER A 78 10.62 -9.68 12.81
N THR A 79 9.96 -10.82 12.96
CA THR A 79 10.64 -12.04 13.44
C THR A 79 11.57 -12.56 12.36
N GLU A 80 11.14 -12.51 11.10
CA GLU A 80 11.94 -12.99 9.98
C GLU A 80 12.83 -11.95 9.32
N GLN A 81 12.56 -10.66 9.55
CA GLN A 81 13.15 -9.51 8.84
C GLN A 81 12.96 -9.63 7.33
N LYS A 82 11.70 -9.86 6.93
CA LYS A 82 11.29 -10.12 5.54
C LYS A 82 10.06 -9.32 5.16
N VAL A 83 10.07 -8.76 3.96
CA VAL A 83 8.84 -8.28 3.33
C VAL A 83 8.10 -9.48 2.76
N LYS A 84 6.81 -9.61 3.09
CA LYS A 84 5.99 -10.74 2.66
C LYS A 84 4.68 -10.26 2.04
N TYR A 85 4.14 -11.05 1.10
CA TYR A 85 2.79 -10.83 0.59
C TYR A 85 1.93 -12.09 0.67
N ARG A 86 0.64 -11.91 0.97
CA ARG A 86 -0.31 -13.02 1.08
C ARG A 86 -0.83 -13.40 -0.31
N ARG A 87 -0.69 -14.68 -0.67
CA ARG A 87 -1.23 -15.23 -1.93
C ARG A 87 -1.88 -16.58 -1.75
N THR A 88 -2.67 -16.98 -2.73
CA THR A 88 -3.12 -18.37 -2.90
C THR A 88 -2.00 -19.18 -3.54
N VAL A 89 -1.81 -20.43 -3.12
CA VAL A 89 -0.91 -21.36 -3.80
C VAL A 89 -1.65 -22.15 -4.88
N THR A 90 -0.95 -22.52 -5.95
CA THR A 90 -1.54 -23.21 -7.09
C THR A 90 -2.06 -24.61 -6.73
N VAL A 91 -1.43 -25.28 -5.75
CA VAL A 91 -1.83 -26.63 -5.31
C VAL A 91 -1.62 -26.77 -3.80
N PRO A 92 -2.67 -27.10 -3.01
CA PRO A 92 -4.09 -27.08 -3.38
C PRO A 92 -4.57 -25.64 -3.60
N THR A 93 -5.45 -25.41 -4.59
CA THR A 93 -5.91 -24.09 -5.06
C THR A 93 -6.66 -23.23 -4.02
N THR A 94 -6.82 -23.74 -2.80
CA THR A 94 -7.50 -23.07 -1.68
C THR A 94 -6.54 -22.71 -0.54
N ALA A 95 -5.31 -23.24 -0.54
CA ALA A 95 -4.33 -22.89 0.48
C ALA A 95 -3.74 -21.51 0.20
N THR A 96 -3.39 -20.81 1.28
CA THR A 96 -2.79 -19.47 1.20
C THR A 96 -1.47 -19.46 1.95
N VAL A 97 -0.51 -18.69 1.43
CA VAL A 97 0.86 -18.61 1.95
C VAL A 97 1.31 -17.16 2.04
N TRP A 98 2.23 -16.91 2.96
CA TRP A 98 3.05 -15.71 2.92
C TRP A 98 4.27 -15.95 2.03
N GLU A 99 4.29 -15.32 0.87
CA GLU A 99 5.43 -15.37 -0.03
C GLU A 99 6.50 -14.38 0.44
N ASP A 100 7.75 -14.84 0.53
CA ASP A 100 8.90 -13.99 0.89
C ASP A 100 9.35 -13.15 -0.32
N LEU A 101 9.12 -11.84 -0.26
CA LEU A 101 9.60 -10.87 -1.26
C LEU A 101 11.06 -10.45 -1.04
N SER A 102 11.64 -10.83 0.08
CA SER A 102 13.05 -10.60 0.42
C SER A 102 13.87 -11.89 0.29
N ALA A 103 13.41 -12.84 -0.53
CA ALA A 103 14.09 -14.11 -0.75
C ALA A 103 15.54 -13.91 -1.21
N GLY A 104 16.47 -14.64 -0.60
CA GLY A 104 17.91 -14.51 -0.87
C GLY A 104 18.63 -13.38 -0.12
N ALA A 105 17.91 -12.38 0.41
CA ALA A 105 18.52 -11.33 1.24
C ALA A 105 18.88 -11.87 2.64
N TYR A 106 20.03 -11.45 3.19
CA TYR A 106 20.34 -11.76 4.58
C TYR A 106 19.59 -10.83 5.54
N ARG A 107 19.45 -11.29 6.79
CA ARG A 107 18.84 -10.51 7.86
C ARG A 107 19.77 -9.37 8.31
N PRO A 108 19.24 -8.21 8.74
CA PRO A 108 20.02 -7.17 9.39
C PRO A 108 20.67 -7.69 10.67
N VAL A 109 21.84 -7.15 10.99
CA VAL A 109 22.57 -7.48 12.24
C VAL A 109 21.77 -7.01 13.45
N THR A 110 21.15 -5.85 13.36
CA THR A 110 20.22 -5.32 14.35
C THR A 110 18.79 -5.48 13.82
N ALA A 111 17.96 -6.21 14.56
CA ALA A 111 16.57 -6.43 14.15
C ALA A 111 15.78 -5.11 14.12
N SER A 112 15.02 -4.93 13.06
CA SER A 112 13.98 -3.88 12.98
C SER A 112 12.73 -4.41 13.66
N LEU A 113 12.35 -3.80 14.79
CA LEU A 113 11.23 -4.23 15.62
C LEU A 113 10.08 -3.24 15.53
N PRO A 114 8.81 -3.70 15.51
CA PRO A 114 7.66 -2.81 15.58
C PRO A 114 7.75 -1.93 16.82
N ASP A 115 7.11 -0.76 16.76
CA ASP A 115 7.02 0.06 17.95
C ASP A 115 6.21 -0.65 19.05
N ALA A 116 6.34 -0.18 20.28
CA ALA A 116 5.59 -0.72 21.41
C ALA A 116 4.16 -0.15 21.51
N ASN A 117 3.72 0.63 20.51
CA ASN A 117 2.40 1.25 20.56
C ASN A 117 1.35 0.18 20.30
N GLN A 118 0.23 0.29 21.02
CA GLN A 118 -0.88 -0.61 20.80
C GLN A 118 -1.61 -0.22 19.51
N GLU A 119 -1.64 -1.15 18.55
CA GLU A 119 -2.41 -1.00 17.33
C GLU A 119 -3.91 -0.89 17.61
N SER A 120 -4.60 -0.01 16.87
CA SER A 120 -6.05 0.08 16.93
C SER A 120 -6.66 -0.95 15.97
N ALA A 121 -7.22 -2.04 16.51
CA ALA A 121 -7.81 -3.11 15.71
C ALA A 121 -8.99 -2.66 14.83
N ALA A 122 -9.61 -1.52 15.14
CA ALA A 122 -10.70 -0.94 14.36
C ALA A 122 -10.22 0.10 13.32
N ALA A 123 -8.94 0.49 13.34
CA ALA A 123 -8.42 1.44 12.37
C ALA A 123 -8.42 0.82 10.97
N LYS A 124 -8.98 1.56 10.02
CA LYS A 124 -9.05 1.19 8.60
C LYS A 124 -9.19 2.43 7.74
N ALA A 125 -8.42 2.49 6.67
CA ALA A 125 -8.63 3.39 5.54
C ALA A 125 -8.98 2.57 4.29
N VAL A 126 -10.02 2.98 3.57
CA VAL A 126 -10.44 2.35 2.30
C VAL A 126 -10.26 3.37 1.18
N ILE A 127 -9.55 2.97 0.12
CA ILE A 127 -9.37 3.77 -1.09
C ILE A 127 -10.03 3.00 -2.24
N GLY A 128 -11.17 3.49 -2.71
CA GLY A 128 -11.86 2.96 -3.88
C GLY A 128 -13.39 3.02 -3.80
N SER A 129 -14.05 2.49 -4.83
CA SER A 129 -15.48 2.70 -5.07
C SER A 129 -16.42 1.67 -4.45
N LEU A 130 -15.91 0.55 -3.92
CA LEU A 130 -16.77 -0.58 -3.53
C LEU A 130 -17.62 -0.37 -2.26
N ALA A 131 -17.65 0.85 -1.73
CA ALA A 131 -18.82 1.26 -0.99
C ALA A 131 -18.98 2.77 -1.08
N SER A 132 -20.18 3.20 -1.46
CA SER A 132 -20.74 4.50 -1.10
C SER A 132 -20.66 4.79 0.42
N ASN A 133 -20.27 3.81 1.24
CA ASN A 133 -19.93 3.93 2.66
C ASN A 133 -18.70 3.06 3.05
N PRO A 134 -17.52 3.64 3.32
CA PRO A 134 -16.35 2.91 3.82
C PRO A 134 -16.64 2.00 5.03
N ALA A 135 -17.66 2.32 5.83
CA ALA A 135 -18.06 1.53 7.01
C ALA A 135 -18.66 0.16 6.66
N THR A 136 -19.08 -0.09 5.41
CA THR A 136 -19.61 -1.39 5.00
C THR A 136 -18.55 -2.29 4.37
N ASN A 137 -17.32 -1.81 4.16
CA ASN A 137 -16.23 -2.64 3.67
C ASN A 137 -15.74 -3.57 4.78
N THR A 138 -15.92 -4.87 4.59
CA THR A 138 -15.51 -5.91 5.55
C THR A 138 -14.13 -6.50 5.26
N THR A 139 -13.47 -6.10 4.17
CA THR A 139 -12.13 -6.58 3.79
C THR A 139 -11.11 -6.26 4.88
N PRO A 140 -10.42 -7.24 5.49
CA PRO A 140 -9.44 -6.93 6.54
C PRO A 140 -8.22 -6.19 6.01
N GLY A 141 -7.70 -5.26 6.81
CA GLY A 141 -6.51 -4.49 6.51
C GLY A 141 -6.60 -3.06 7.04
N ILE A 142 -5.45 -2.48 7.34
CA ILE A 142 -5.33 -1.09 7.80
C ILE A 142 -5.49 -0.09 6.65
N VAL A 143 -5.01 -0.45 5.46
CA VAL A 143 -5.22 0.29 4.20
C VAL A 143 -5.69 -0.72 3.15
N VAL A 144 -6.91 -0.52 2.66
CA VAL A 144 -7.55 -1.41 1.68
C VAL A 144 -7.77 -0.64 0.39
N LEU A 145 -7.16 -1.12 -0.70
CA LEU A 145 -7.46 -0.66 -2.06
C LEU A 145 -8.62 -1.50 -2.59
N SER A 146 -9.81 -0.90 -2.69
CA SER A 146 -11.06 -1.64 -2.94
C SER A 146 -11.63 -1.46 -4.35
N ASP A 147 -11.01 -0.62 -5.18
CA ASP A 147 -11.41 -0.49 -6.59
C ASP A 147 -11.18 -1.80 -7.37
N ASP A 148 -12.11 -2.12 -8.25
CA ASP A 148 -12.07 -3.28 -9.16
C ASP A 148 -11.28 -3.00 -10.46
N THR A 149 -11.27 -1.73 -10.87
CA THR A 149 -10.79 -1.27 -12.18
C THR A 149 -9.65 -0.26 -12.07
N LYS A 150 -9.18 0.03 -10.85
CA LYS A 150 -8.11 1.00 -10.59
C LYS A 150 -6.97 0.38 -9.80
N ALA A 151 -5.76 0.81 -10.12
CA ALA A 151 -4.53 0.32 -9.49
C ALA A 151 -3.77 1.46 -8.79
N MET A 152 -2.99 1.09 -7.78
CA MET A 152 -2.02 1.98 -7.16
C MET A 152 -0.80 2.14 -8.07
N ILE A 153 -0.29 3.37 -8.16
CA ILE A 153 1.05 3.64 -8.69
C ILE A 153 1.99 3.86 -7.50
N LEU A 154 2.90 2.90 -7.30
CA LEU A 154 3.91 2.93 -6.23
C LEU A 154 4.81 4.18 -6.31
N PRO A 155 5.45 4.56 -5.19
CA PRO A 155 6.53 5.54 -5.21
C PRO A 155 7.61 5.10 -6.20
N ARG A 156 7.95 5.99 -7.13
CA ARG A 156 8.95 5.74 -8.19
C ARG A 156 10.28 6.33 -7.76
N VAL A 157 11.35 5.60 -8.02
CA VAL A 157 12.74 6.05 -7.88
C VAL A 157 13.50 5.66 -9.13
N ASN A 158 14.49 6.47 -9.55
CA ASN A 158 15.26 6.11 -10.74
C ASN A 158 16.21 4.95 -10.41
N SER A 159 16.89 5.03 -9.27
CA SER A 159 17.69 3.97 -8.67
C SER A 159 17.30 3.76 -7.21
N HIS A 160 17.47 2.54 -6.69
CA HIS A 160 17.34 2.29 -5.24
C HIS A 160 18.39 3.08 -4.43
N ASN A 161 19.52 3.45 -5.04
CA ASN A 161 20.54 4.31 -4.44
C ASN A 161 20.10 5.77 -4.26
N ASP A 162 19.00 6.19 -4.89
CA ASP A 162 18.43 7.52 -4.67
C ASP A 162 17.83 7.65 -3.25
N ILE A 163 17.76 6.56 -2.50
CA ILE A 163 17.30 6.49 -1.11
C ILE A 163 18.52 6.18 -0.22
N PRO A 164 19.19 7.19 0.36
CA PRO A 164 20.44 6.97 1.11
C PRO A 164 20.26 6.20 2.42
N SER A 165 19.06 6.22 2.98
CA SER A 165 18.76 5.60 4.28
C SER A 165 17.35 4.98 4.24
N PRO A 166 17.18 3.84 3.54
CA PRO A 166 15.89 3.17 3.46
C PRO A 166 15.51 2.56 4.81
N SER A 167 14.21 2.56 5.11
CA SER A 167 13.65 1.91 6.29
C SER A 167 13.34 0.45 5.99
N ALA A 168 13.48 -0.44 6.97
CA ALA A 168 13.00 -1.80 6.83
C ALA A 168 11.50 -1.81 6.49
N GLY A 169 11.09 -2.75 5.63
CA GLY A 169 9.73 -2.79 5.10
C GLY A 169 9.45 -1.76 4.00
N MET A 170 10.46 -1.03 3.51
CA MET A 170 10.27 -0.07 2.43
C MET A 170 10.04 -0.76 1.09
N MET A 171 9.13 -0.22 0.29
CA MET A 171 8.81 -0.67 -1.07
C MET A 171 8.81 0.52 -2.04
N VAL A 172 9.41 0.31 -3.20
CA VAL A 172 9.48 1.28 -4.32
C VAL A 172 9.41 0.58 -5.67
N TYR A 173 9.11 1.34 -6.71
CA TYR A 173 9.29 0.93 -8.09
C TYR A 173 10.54 1.61 -8.69
N VAL A 174 11.51 0.82 -9.12
CA VAL A 174 12.75 1.29 -9.74
C VAL A 174 12.54 1.44 -11.24
N THR A 175 12.49 2.67 -11.74
CA THR A 175 12.08 2.96 -13.12
C THR A 175 13.17 2.67 -14.15
N SER A 176 14.45 2.69 -13.76
CA SER A 176 15.55 2.37 -14.68
C SER A 176 15.61 0.88 -15.07
N THR A 177 15.15 -0.01 -14.18
CA THR A 177 15.15 -1.46 -14.39
C THR A 177 13.75 -2.06 -14.47
N ASN A 178 12.71 -1.25 -14.30
CA ASN A 178 11.31 -1.66 -14.29
C ASN A 178 10.97 -2.74 -13.24
N GLN A 179 11.57 -2.63 -12.05
CA GLN A 179 11.48 -3.62 -10.99
C GLN A 179 10.73 -3.10 -9.77
N LEU A 180 9.96 -3.97 -9.12
CA LEU A 180 9.55 -3.78 -7.74
C LEU A 180 10.77 -4.04 -6.85
N ALA A 181 11.09 -3.12 -5.96
CA ALA A 181 12.18 -3.27 -5.00
C ALA A 181 11.64 -3.17 -3.57
N VAL A 182 12.09 -4.08 -2.71
CA VAL A 182 11.75 -4.11 -1.28
C VAL A 182 13.01 -4.14 -0.44
N PHE A 183 13.05 -3.39 0.66
CA PHE A 183 14.19 -3.32 1.56
C PHE A 183 13.86 -3.99 2.90
N ASN A 184 14.70 -4.93 3.34
CA ASN A 184 14.45 -5.71 4.55
C ASN A 184 15.13 -5.17 5.82
N GLY A 185 15.74 -3.98 5.74
CA GLY A 185 16.59 -3.42 6.81
C GLY A 185 18.09 -3.63 6.59
N ARG A 186 18.49 -4.46 5.61
CA ARG A 186 19.89 -4.67 5.24
C ARG A 186 20.13 -4.60 3.74
N GLU A 187 19.31 -5.30 2.96
CA GLU A 187 19.47 -5.45 1.51
C GLU A 187 18.16 -5.19 0.78
N TRP A 188 18.32 -4.76 -0.47
CA TRP A 188 17.23 -4.67 -1.43
C TRP A 188 17.05 -6.01 -2.16
N ALA A 189 15.80 -6.46 -2.29
CA ALA A 189 15.41 -7.53 -3.18
C ALA A 189 14.58 -6.97 -4.35
N PHE A 190 14.79 -7.52 -5.55
CA PHE A 190 14.23 -6.98 -6.80
C PHE A 190 13.38 -8.03 -7.52
N TRP A 191 12.20 -7.61 -7.96
CA TRP A 191 11.24 -8.44 -8.67
C TRP A 191 10.97 -7.83 -10.04
N THR A 192 11.22 -8.61 -11.08
CA THR A 192 10.85 -8.26 -12.45
C THR A 192 9.57 -8.99 -12.84
N LYS A 193 8.87 -8.44 -13.82
CA LYS A 193 7.87 -9.21 -14.56
C LYS A 193 8.57 -10.42 -15.21
N PRO A 194 7.95 -11.62 -15.18
CA PRO A 194 8.42 -12.78 -15.95
C PRO A 194 8.51 -12.48 -17.45
#